data_AF-A0A365Z7V1-F1
#
_entry.id   AF-A0A365Z7V1-F1
#
_cell.length_a   1.000
_cell.length_b   1.000
_cell.length_c   1.000
_cell.angle_alpha   90.00
_cell.angle_beta   90.00
_cell.angle_gamma   90.00
#
_symmetry.space_group_name_H-M   'P 1'
#
loop_
_entity.id
_entity.type
_entity.pdbx_description
1 polymer ?
#
loop_
_entity_poly.entity_id
_entity_poly.type
_entity_poly.pdbx_seq_one_letter_code
_entity_poly.pdbx_strand_id
1 'polypeptide(L)'
;MTEVRNGTGGGPGEPGEPSGPGGPGEAFDAYAARLFAFVRERAWEAFETPKNLAMALGGECGELLAALQWLGDEEIAARMRRDPAFHEAVASELADVLNYLLRLARHLDVDLLAAAGRKLERNRARYPVELARGTAATYTELAAAAGNEPRPDGRPDGWPDGR
;
A
#
# COMPACT_ATOMS: atom_id res chain seq x y z
N MET A 1 18.59 -35.46 65.47
CA MET A 1 17.20 -35.97 65.36
C MET A 1 16.30 -34.78 65.65
N THR A 2 15.59 -34.17 64.72
CA THR A 2 14.89 -34.74 63.57
C THR A 2 14.63 -33.62 62.55
N GLU A 3 14.77 -33.93 61.26
CA GLU A 3 14.36 -33.09 60.13
C GLU A 3 12.84 -32.87 60.10
N VAL A 4 12.38 -31.71 59.66
CA VAL A 4 11.16 -31.60 58.83
C VAL A 4 11.37 -30.53 57.76
N ARG A 5 11.35 -30.97 56.50
CA ARG A 5 11.24 -30.14 55.28
C ARG A 5 9.79 -29.64 55.13
N ASN A 6 9.62 -28.49 54.46
CA ASN A 6 8.54 -28.11 53.52
C ASN A 6 8.85 -26.66 53.07
N GLY A 7 9.02 -26.25 51.81
CA GLY A 7 8.56 -26.79 50.55
C GLY A 7 7.22 -26.15 50.14
N THR A 8 7.25 -25.02 49.41
CA THR A 8 6.21 -24.43 48.51
C THR A 8 6.57 -22.97 48.23
N GLY A 9 6.58 -22.40 47.02
CA GLY A 9 6.31 -22.90 45.68
C GLY A 9 6.77 -21.80 44.71
N GLY A 10 7.57 -22.19 43.70
CA GLY A 10 7.79 -21.35 42.53
C GLY A 10 6.53 -21.40 41.69
N GLY A 11 5.73 -20.34 41.72
CA GLY A 11 4.66 -20.15 40.74
C GLY A 11 5.29 -19.94 39.36
N PRO A 12 4.68 -20.47 38.29
CA PRO A 12 5.13 -20.16 36.94
C PRO A 12 5.00 -18.64 36.76
N GLY A 13 6.08 -17.99 36.33
CA GLY A 13 6.04 -16.59 35.93
C GLY A 13 4.89 -16.42 34.95
N GLU A 14 4.03 -15.43 35.22
CA GLU A 14 2.94 -15.09 34.33
C GLU A 14 3.50 -14.94 32.90
N PRO A 15 2.88 -15.56 31.89
CA PRO A 15 3.24 -15.27 30.51
C PRO A 15 3.03 -13.78 30.31
N GLY A 16 4.11 -13.07 30.02
CA GLY A 16 4.08 -11.64 29.71
C GLY A 16 2.97 -11.38 28.69
N GLU A 17 2.15 -10.37 28.96
CA GLU A 17 1.06 -9.96 28.08
C GLU A 17 1.57 -9.91 26.63
N PRO A 18 0.82 -10.46 25.65
CA PRO A 18 1.20 -10.34 24.26
C PRO A 18 1.36 -8.85 23.96
N SER A 19 2.59 -8.47 23.59
CA SER A 19 2.88 -7.13 23.10
C SER A 19 1.82 -6.80 22.04
N GLY A 20 1.17 -5.65 22.20
CA GLY A 20 0.05 -5.22 21.36
C GLY A 20 0.40 -5.28 19.86
N PRO A 21 -0.58 -5.06 18.97
CA PRO A 21 -0.34 -5.14 17.54
C PRO A 21 0.88 -4.28 17.22
N GLY A 22 1.85 -4.93 16.58
CA GLY A 22 3.08 -4.31 16.13
C GLY A 22 2.83 -3.00 15.40
N GLY A 23 3.87 -2.19 15.25
CA GLY A 23 3.73 -0.91 14.55
C GLY A 23 3.05 -1.05 13.18
N PRO A 24 2.58 0.04 12.54
CA PRO A 24 1.80 -0.03 11.30
C PRO A 24 2.41 -0.92 10.19
N GLY A 25 3.73 -1.06 10.14
CA GLY A 25 4.42 -2.00 9.25
C GLY A 25 4.17 -3.48 9.59
N GLU A 26 4.20 -3.86 10.86
CA GLU A 26 3.88 -5.23 11.29
C GLU A 26 2.41 -5.59 11.01
N ALA A 27 1.50 -4.63 11.14
CA ALA A 27 0.10 -4.82 10.75
C ALA A 27 -0.06 -5.09 9.24
N PHE A 28 0.73 -4.39 8.41
CA PHE A 28 0.74 -4.57 6.96
C PHE A 28 1.33 -5.93 6.56
N ASP A 29 2.44 -6.32 7.16
CA ASP A 29 3.09 -7.61 6.91
C ASP A 29 2.18 -8.77 7.35
N ALA A 30 1.52 -8.63 8.51
CA ALA A 30 0.54 -9.61 8.98
C ALA A 30 -0.64 -9.75 8.01
N TYR A 31 -1.13 -8.65 7.44
CA TYR A 31 -2.17 -8.69 6.41
C TYR A 31 -1.70 -9.43 5.15
N ALA A 32 -0.53 -9.06 4.62
CA ALA A 32 0.04 -9.68 3.42
C ALA A 32 0.24 -11.20 3.62
N ALA A 33 0.72 -11.61 4.80
CA ALA A 33 0.88 -13.02 5.14
C ALA A 33 -0.45 -13.80 5.09
N ARG A 34 -1.54 -13.23 5.62
CA ARG A 34 -2.88 -13.85 5.54
C ARG A 34 -3.39 -13.93 4.10
N LEU A 35 -3.18 -12.89 3.30
CA LEU A 35 -3.55 -12.89 1.88
C LEU A 35 -2.81 -14.01 1.12
N PHE A 36 -1.51 -14.16 1.34
CA PHE A 36 -0.74 -15.22 0.67
C PHE A 36 -1.11 -16.62 1.16
N ALA A 37 -1.46 -16.78 2.43
CA ALA A 37 -2.03 -18.03 2.94
C ALA A 37 -3.35 -18.37 2.24
N PHE A 38 -4.26 -17.40 2.10
CA PHE A 38 -5.53 -17.58 1.38
C PHE A 38 -5.34 -18.05 -0.06
N VAL A 39 -4.38 -17.47 -0.79
CA VAL A 39 -4.05 -17.86 -2.18
C VAL A 39 -3.48 -19.29 -2.22
N ARG A 40 -2.54 -19.60 -1.32
CA ARG A 40 -1.92 -20.93 -1.21
C ARG A 40 -2.91 -22.03 -0.90
N GLU A 41 -3.81 -21.81 0.04
CA GLU A 41 -4.86 -22.77 0.44
C GLU A 41 -5.75 -23.19 -0.72
N ARG A 42 -5.87 -22.33 -1.73
CA ARG A 42 -6.67 -22.59 -2.95
C ARG A 42 -5.82 -23.07 -4.13
N ALA A 43 -4.52 -23.26 -3.93
CA ALA A 43 -3.55 -23.59 -4.97
C ALA A 43 -3.59 -22.61 -6.17
N TRP A 44 -3.96 -21.35 -5.92
CA TRP A 44 -4.09 -20.35 -6.97
C TRP A 44 -2.76 -19.85 -7.50
N GLU A 45 -1.67 -20.00 -6.74
CA GLU A 45 -0.31 -19.66 -7.16
C GLU A 45 0.06 -20.29 -8.52
N ALA A 46 -0.52 -21.45 -8.86
CA ALA A 46 -0.32 -22.11 -10.16
C ALA A 46 -0.81 -21.29 -11.37
N PHE A 47 -1.72 -20.35 -11.17
CA PHE A 47 -2.29 -19.48 -12.22
C PHE A 47 -1.76 -18.04 -12.16
N GLU A 48 -0.98 -17.73 -11.12
CA GLU A 48 -0.40 -16.42 -10.87
C GLU A 48 0.90 -16.23 -11.66
N THR A 49 0.78 -15.72 -12.88
CA THR A 49 1.92 -15.14 -13.58
C THR A 49 1.96 -13.63 -13.36
N PRO A 50 3.14 -12.98 -13.39
CA PRO A 50 3.21 -11.51 -13.30
C PRO A 50 2.31 -10.79 -14.31
N LYS A 51 2.17 -11.33 -15.52
CA LYS A 51 1.26 -10.81 -16.54
C LYS A 51 -0.20 -10.90 -16.09
N ASN A 52 -0.64 -12.06 -15.61
CA ASN A 52 -2.04 -12.26 -15.19
C ASN A 52 -2.38 -11.37 -14.00
N LEU A 53 -1.47 -11.28 -13.02
CA LEU A 53 -1.65 -10.41 -11.85
C LEU A 53 -1.70 -8.93 -12.22
N ALA A 54 -0.85 -8.48 -13.16
CA ALA A 54 -0.90 -7.11 -13.66
C ALA A 54 -2.19 -6.81 -14.44
N MET A 55 -2.70 -7.78 -15.22
CA MET A 55 -3.99 -7.66 -15.90
C MET A 55 -5.15 -7.58 -14.91
N ALA A 56 -5.15 -8.43 -13.88
CA ALA A 56 -6.17 -8.40 -12.83
C ALA A 56 -6.15 -7.07 -12.06
N LEU A 57 -4.96 -6.60 -11.65
CA LEU A 57 -4.78 -5.27 -11.05
C LEU A 57 -5.38 -4.16 -11.93
N GLY A 58 -5.17 -4.22 -13.25
CA GLY A 58 -5.76 -3.28 -14.20
C GLY A 58 -7.29 -3.38 -14.26
N GLY A 59 -7.83 -4.60 -14.14
CA GLY A 59 -9.27 -4.86 -14.03
C GLY A 59 -9.90 -4.18 -12.83
N GLU A 60 -9.35 -4.40 -11.62
CA GLU A 60 -9.88 -3.80 -10.38
C GLU A 60 -9.76 -2.27 -10.38
N CYS A 61 -8.68 -1.73 -10.98
CA CYS A 61 -8.61 -0.28 -11.23
C CYS A 61 -9.78 0.19 -12.12
N GLY A 62 -10.17 -0.62 -13.11
CA GLY A 62 -11.31 -0.35 -13.98
C GLY A 62 -12.64 -0.40 -13.25
N GLU A 63 -12.83 -1.33 -12.32
CA GLU A 63 -14.03 -1.43 -11.47
C GLU A 63 -14.15 -0.22 -10.53
N LEU A 64 -13.03 0.16 -9.89
CA LEU A 64 -12.95 1.40 -9.10
C LEU A 64 -13.32 2.63 -9.93
N LEU A 65 -12.81 2.72 -11.17
CA LEU A 65 -13.16 3.81 -12.09
C LEU A 65 -14.66 3.77 -12.43
N ALA A 66 -15.21 2.59 -12.73
CA ALA A 66 -16.62 2.43 -13.08
C ALA A 66 -17.56 2.87 -11.96
N ALA A 67 -17.17 2.65 -10.69
CA ALA A 67 -17.92 3.11 -9.52
C ALA A 67 -18.00 4.65 -9.41
N LEU A 68 -17.02 5.38 -9.97
CA LEU A 68 -16.88 6.84 -9.80
C LEU A 68 -17.18 7.65 -11.07
N GLN A 69 -17.04 7.06 -12.26
CA GLN A 69 -16.92 7.76 -13.56
C GLN A 69 -18.04 8.75 -13.93
N TRP A 70 -19.25 8.59 -13.37
CA TRP A 70 -20.41 9.44 -13.69
C TRP A 70 -20.80 10.43 -12.59
N LEU A 71 -20.02 10.51 -11.50
CA LEU A 71 -20.35 11.29 -10.32
C LEU A 71 -19.44 12.52 -10.22
N GLY A 72 -20.00 13.65 -9.77
CA GLY A 72 -19.22 14.83 -9.38
C GLY A 72 -18.66 14.68 -7.95
N ASP A 73 -17.63 15.47 -7.62
CA ASP A 73 -16.92 15.38 -6.33
C ASP A 73 -17.84 15.56 -5.12
N GLU A 74 -18.78 16.52 -5.15
CA GLU A 74 -19.73 16.74 -4.07
C GLU A 74 -20.70 15.56 -3.91
N GLU A 75 -21.09 14.93 -5.02
CA GLU A 75 -21.96 13.76 -5.01
C GLU A 75 -21.25 12.54 -4.45
N ILE A 76 -20.01 12.27 -4.90
CA ILE A 76 -19.17 11.20 -4.35
C ILE A 76 -19.04 11.41 -2.84
N ALA A 77 -18.69 12.61 -2.39
CA ALA A 77 -18.52 12.91 -0.98
C ALA A 77 -19.83 12.72 -0.19
N ALA A 78 -20.99 13.09 -0.76
CA ALA A 78 -22.28 12.89 -0.13
C ALA A 78 -22.65 11.40 -0.02
N ARG A 79 -22.45 10.62 -1.09
CA ARG A 79 -22.72 9.17 -1.12
C ARG A 79 -21.80 8.41 -0.17
N MET A 80 -20.49 8.68 -0.17
CA MET A 80 -19.55 8.08 0.78
C MET A 80 -19.96 8.25 2.24
N ARG A 81 -20.65 9.36 2.59
CA ARG A 81 -21.13 9.62 3.96
C ARG A 81 -22.50 9.03 4.27
N ARG A 82 -23.37 8.86 3.26
CA ARG A 82 -24.82 8.62 3.46
C ARG A 82 -25.32 7.31 2.88
N ASP A 83 -24.55 6.68 2.00
CA ASP A 83 -24.88 5.44 1.32
C ASP A 83 -23.83 4.38 1.68
N PRO A 84 -24.12 3.52 2.68
CA PRO A 84 -23.21 2.45 3.08
C PRO A 84 -22.90 1.46 1.97
N ALA A 85 -23.83 1.22 1.04
CA ALA A 85 -23.62 0.28 -0.06
C ALA A 85 -22.63 0.85 -1.09
N PHE A 86 -22.76 2.15 -1.41
CA PHE A 86 -21.77 2.84 -2.24
C PHE A 86 -20.39 2.88 -1.58
N HIS A 87 -20.33 3.20 -0.28
CA HIS A 87 -19.08 3.19 0.46
C HIS A 87 -18.41 1.81 0.41
N GLU A 88 -19.17 0.73 0.67
CA GLU A 88 -18.64 -0.63 0.63
C GLU A 88 -18.15 -1.02 -0.76
N ALA A 89 -18.89 -0.67 -1.81
CA ALA A 89 -18.46 -0.93 -3.19
C ALA A 89 -17.10 -0.28 -3.48
N VAL A 90 -16.95 1.02 -3.21
CA VAL A 90 -15.67 1.72 -3.42
C VAL A 90 -14.55 1.14 -2.54
N ALA A 91 -14.86 0.79 -1.29
CA ALA A 91 -13.89 0.18 -0.38
C ALA A 91 -13.43 -1.21 -0.87
N SER A 92 -14.34 -2.01 -1.43
CA SER A 92 -14.04 -3.32 -2.01
C SER A 92 -13.04 -3.18 -3.17
N GLU A 93 -13.32 -2.29 -4.13
CA GLU A 93 -12.43 -2.13 -5.28
C GLU A 93 -11.03 -1.60 -4.88
N LEU A 94 -10.96 -0.70 -3.89
CA LEU A 94 -9.68 -0.26 -3.33
C LEU A 94 -8.92 -1.41 -2.67
N ALA A 95 -9.62 -2.30 -1.97
CA ALA A 95 -9.03 -3.47 -1.34
C ALA A 95 -8.52 -4.48 -2.39
N ASP A 96 -9.26 -4.67 -3.49
CA ASP A 96 -8.85 -5.58 -4.55
C ASP A 96 -7.64 -5.05 -5.34
N VAL A 97 -7.58 -3.74 -5.61
CA VAL A 97 -6.36 -3.08 -6.13
C VAL A 97 -5.16 -3.36 -5.22
N LEU A 98 -5.31 -3.21 -3.89
CA LEU A 98 -4.24 -3.51 -2.94
C LEU A 98 -3.85 -5.00 -2.97
N ASN A 99 -4.83 -5.91 -2.99
CA ASN A 99 -4.60 -7.35 -2.97
C ASN A 99 -3.79 -7.81 -4.18
N TYR A 100 -4.16 -7.38 -5.38
CA TYR A 100 -3.41 -7.73 -6.59
C TYR A 100 -2.04 -7.06 -6.65
N LEU A 101 -1.91 -5.81 -6.16
CA LEU A 101 -0.61 -5.17 -6.07
C LEU A 101 0.35 -5.92 -5.14
N LEU A 102 -0.13 -6.37 -3.98
CA LEU A 102 0.66 -7.19 -3.04
C LEU A 102 1.09 -8.52 -3.65
N ARG A 103 0.15 -9.23 -4.30
CA ARG A 103 0.42 -10.52 -4.97
C ARG A 103 1.42 -10.34 -6.12
N LEU A 104 1.28 -9.28 -6.92
CA LEU A 104 2.19 -8.96 -8.00
C LEU A 104 3.60 -8.62 -7.48
N ALA A 105 3.69 -7.79 -6.44
CA ALA A 105 4.96 -7.44 -5.81
C ALA A 105 5.71 -8.68 -5.31
N ARG A 106 4.99 -9.63 -4.68
CA ARG A 106 5.56 -10.92 -4.26
C ARG A 106 6.10 -11.73 -5.45
N HIS A 107 5.36 -11.83 -6.54
CA HIS A 107 5.79 -12.58 -7.73
C HIS A 107 6.97 -11.96 -8.46
N LEU A 108 7.15 -10.64 -8.33
CA LEU A 108 8.26 -9.90 -8.92
C LEU A 108 9.45 -9.72 -7.97
N ASP A 109 9.41 -10.29 -6.77
CA ASP A 109 10.40 -10.10 -5.70
C ASP A 109 10.67 -8.61 -5.41
N VAL A 110 9.59 -7.82 -5.32
CA VAL A 110 9.65 -6.40 -5.02
C VAL A 110 9.23 -6.16 -3.58
N ASP A 111 10.16 -5.61 -2.79
CA ASP A 111 9.82 -4.95 -1.52
C ASP A 111 9.03 -3.67 -1.84
N LEU A 112 7.70 -3.79 -1.73
CA LEU A 112 6.76 -2.74 -2.13
C LEU A 112 6.90 -1.48 -1.26
N LEU A 113 7.05 -1.63 0.05
CA LEU A 113 7.18 -0.49 0.96
C LEU A 113 8.52 0.22 0.77
N ALA A 114 9.62 -0.51 0.61
CA ALA A 114 10.91 0.11 0.33
C ALA A 114 10.91 0.79 -1.05
N ALA A 115 10.27 0.20 -2.07
CA ALA A 115 10.12 0.81 -3.39
C ALA A 115 9.28 2.08 -3.35
N ALA A 116 8.16 2.07 -2.62
CA ALA A 116 7.30 3.23 -2.38
C ALA A 116 8.04 4.34 -1.63
N GLY A 117 8.80 4.00 -0.58
CA GLY A 117 9.64 4.94 0.17
C GLY A 117 10.67 5.63 -0.71
N ARG A 118 11.44 4.87 -1.52
CA ARG A 118 12.38 5.46 -2.50
C ARG A 118 11.67 6.37 -3.51
N LYS A 119 10.45 6.03 -3.93
CA LYS A 119 9.65 6.87 -4.84
C LYS A 119 9.17 8.14 -4.16
N LEU A 120 8.79 8.09 -2.90
CA LEU A 120 8.37 9.24 -2.12
C LEU A 120 9.51 10.26 -2.00
N GLU A 121 10.73 9.83 -1.68
CA GLU A 121 11.89 10.73 -1.59
C GLU A 121 12.21 11.37 -2.95
N ARG A 122 12.12 10.61 -4.05
CA ARG A 122 12.21 11.20 -5.40
C ARG A 122 11.11 12.21 -5.67
N ASN A 123 9.88 11.96 -5.23
CA ASN A 123 8.77 12.89 -5.39
C ASN A 123 8.97 14.16 -4.54
N ARG A 124 9.53 14.07 -3.32
CA ARG A 124 9.88 15.25 -2.51
C ARG A 124 10.89 16.15 -3.21
N ALA A 125 11.93 15.57 -3.79
CA ALA A 125 12.91 16.31 -4.57
C ALA A 125 12.28 16.92 -5.84
N ARG A 126 11.35 16.20 -6.47
CA ARG A 126 10.64 16.66 -7.67
C ARG A 126 9.63 17.77 -7.38
N TYR A 127 8.97 17.76 -6.23
CA TYR A 127 7.94 18.72 -5.86
C TYR A 127 8.31 19.41 -4.53
N PRO A 128 9.30 20.33 -4.53
CA PRO A 128 9.64 21.12 -3.35
C PRO A 128 8.41 21.88 -2.84
N VAL A 129 8.26 21.99 -1.52
CA VAL A 129 7.08 22.62 -0.87
C VAL A 129 6.90 24.06 -1.35
N GLU A 130 8.00 24.77 -1.51
CA GLU A 130 8.10 26.17 -1.88
C GLU A 130 7.56 26.43 -3.29
N LEU A 131 7.59 25.42 -4.16
CA LEU A 131 7.11 25.50 -5.54
C LEU A 131 5.75 24.80 -5.73
N ALA A 132 5.51 23.69 -5.03
CA ALA A 132 4.38 22.80 -5.28
C ALA A 132 3.18 23.02 -4.34
N ARG A 133 3.30 23.86 -3.30
CA ARG A 133 2.21 24.06 -2.32
C ARG A 133 0.98 24.71 -2.96
N GLY A 134 -0.15 24.03 -2.89
CA GLY A 134 -1.45 24.55 -3.32
C GLY A 134 -1.62 24.65 -4.84
N THR A 135 -0.73 24.01 -5.62
CA THR A 135 -0.80 24.00 -7.08
C THR A 135 -0.81 22.56 -7.60
N ALA A 136 -1.58 22.33 -8.66
CA ALA A 136 -1.58 21.08 -9.42
C ALA A 136 -0.56 21.10 -10.56
N ALA A 137 0.30 22.12 -10.62
CA ALA A 137 1.35 22.25 -11.63
C ALA A 137 2.22 20.99 -11.66
N THR A 138 2.43 20.47 -12.86
CA THR A 138 3.36 19.39 -13.14
C THR A 138 4.78 19.85 -12.81
N TYR A 139 5.67 18.88 -12.60
CA TYR A 139 7.08 19.19 -12.37
C TYR A 139 7.69 20.04 -13.49
N THR A 140 7.31 19.79 -14.74
CA THR A 140 7.80 20.55 -15.89
C THR A 140 7.42 22.02 -15.78
N GLU A 141 6.20 22.31 -15.35
CA GLU A 141 5.73 23.68 -15.13
C GLU A 141 6.43 24.33 -13.93
N LEU A 142 6.68 23.57 -12.84
CA LEU A 142 7.41 24.06 -11.67
C LEU A 142 8.89 24.34 -11.97
N ALA A 143 9.56 23.48 -12.74
CA ALA A 143 10.95 23.65 -13.15
C ALA A 143 11.10 24.89 -14.04
N ALA A 144 10.19 25.06 -15.02
CA ALA A 144 10.15 26.23 -15.87
C ALA A 144 9.91 27.52 -15.07
N ALA A 145 8.99 27.51 -14.09
CA ALA A 145 8.72 28.66 -13.23
C ALA A 145 9.91 29.03 -12.31
N ALA A 146 10.75 28.05 -11.95
CA ALA A 146 11.95 28.23 -11.15
C ALA A 146 13.19 28.64 -11.98
N GLY A 147 13.06 28.79 -13.31
CA GLY A 147 14.17 29.12 -14.20
C GLY A 147 15.15 27.96 -14.46
N ASN A 148 14.74 26.72 -14.17
CA ASN A 148 15.50 25.52 -14.49
C ASN A 148 15.04 24.94 -15.84
N GLU A 149 15.97 24.52 -16.69
CA GLU A 149 15.60 23.78 -17.91
C GLU A 149 15.21 22.34 -17.54
N PRO A 150 13.97 21.90 -17.82
CA PRO A 150 13.61 20.49 -17.70
C PRO A 150 14.38 19.67 -18.74
N ARG A 151 14.68 18.40 -18.44
CA ARG A 151 15.35 17.50 -19.40
C ARG A 151 14.59 17.48 -20.74
N PRO A 152 15.29 17.35 -21.89
CA PRO A 152 14.66 17.36 -23.22
C PRO A 152 13.60 16.27 -23.42
N ASP A 153 13.70 15.16 -22.69
CA ASP A 153 12.77 14.04 -22.73
C ASP A 153 11.60 14.18 -21.75
N GLY A 154 11.49 15.32 -21.05
CA GLY A 154 10.49 15.58 -20.03
C GLY A 154 10.63 14.71 -18.77
N ARG A 155 11.67 13.87 -18.68
CA ARG A 155 11.90 13.02 -17.51
C ARG A 155 12.61 13.82 -16.41
N PRO A 156 12.47 13.42 -15.14
CA PRO A 156 13.25 14.01 -14.05
C PRO A 156 14.74 13.63 -14.11
N ASP A 157 15.60 14.47 -13.54
CA ASP A 157 16.97 14.09 -13.23
C ASP A 157 17.00 12.88 -12.28
N GLY A 158 17.85 11.88 -12.58
CA GLY A 158 17.93 10.62 -11.83
C GLY A 158 16.87 9.57 -12.17
N TRP A 159 16.01 9.80 -13.17
CA TRP A 159 15.16 8.75 -13.73
C TRP A 159 15.98 7.82 -14.64
N PRO A 160 15.82 6.47 -14.53
CA PRO A 160 16.54 5.54 -15.40
C PRO A 160 16.21 5.79 -16.88
N ASP A 161 17.24 5.90 -17.70
CA ASP A 161 17.07 6.03 -19.15
C ASP A 161 16.55 4.70 -19.74
N GLY A 162 15.72 4.78 -20.79
CA GLY A 162 15.39 3.62 -21.63
C GLY A 162 14.14 2.81 -21.25
N ARG A 163 13.10 3.41 -20.68
CA ARG A 163 11.73 2.86 -20.75
C ARG A 163 10.90 3.56 -21.80
#